data_AF-A0A4Q1ZQG3-F1
#
_entry.id   AF-A0A4Q1ZQG3-F1
#
_cell.length_a   1.000
_cell.length_b   1.000
_cell.length_c   1.000
_cell.angle_alpha   90.00
_cell.angle_beta   90.00
_cell.angle_gamma   90.00
#
_symmetry.space_group_name_H-M   'P 1'
#
loop_
_entity.id
_entity.type
_entity.pdbx_description
1 polymer ?
#
loop_
_entity_poly.entity_id
_entity_poly.type
_entity_poly.pdbx_seq_one_letter_code
_entity_poly.pdbx_strand_id
1 'polypeptide(L)' 'MRDGTPATAFVNGAILGFVAYGTYELTSWTVMRDWHPSMVAVDMAWGATLTAVAAWSGVMVARGIG' A
#
# COMPACT_ATOMS: atom_id res chain seq x y z
N MET A 1 21.28 -11.25 -5.95
CA MET A 1 19.89 -11.24 -5.47
C MET A 1 19.74 -9.95 -4.69
N ARG A 2 18.86 -9.03 -5.09
CA ARG A 2 18.77 -7.70 -4.46
C ARG A 2 18.41 -7.91 -3.00
N ASP A 3 19.33 -7.54 -2.10
CA ASP A 3 19.15 -7.73 -0.67
C ASP A 3 17.78 -7.18 -0.26
N GLY A 4 16.91 -8.07 0.21
CA GLY A 4 15.57 -7.73 0.68
C GLY A 4 15.70 -6.90 1.95
N THR A 5 16.11 -5.63 1.82
CA THR A 5 16.22 -4.73 2.94
C THR A 5 14.80 -4.36 3.41
N PRO A 6 14.56 -4.23 4.71
CA PRO A 6 13.25 -3.86 5.23
C PRO A 6 12.75 -2.54 4.62
N ALA A 7 13.66 -1.61 4.31
CA ALA A 7 13.34 -0.36 3.63
C ALA A 7 12.80 -0.57 2.21
N THR A 8 13.43 -1.43 1.41
CA THR A 8 12.93 -1.76 0.06
C THR A 8 11.56 -2.46 0.11
N ALA A 9 11.36 -3.35 1.09
CA ALA A 9 10.09 -4.03 1.29
C ALA A 9 8.97 -3.06 1.70
N PHE A 10 9.28 -2.10 2.57
CA PHE A 10 8.35 -1.05 2.96
C PHE A 10 7.92 -0.19 1.76
N VAL A 11 8.88 0.31 0.97
CA VAL A 11 8.58 1.16 -0.21
C VAL A 11 7.80 0.39 -1.26
N ASN A 12 8.20 -0.85 -1.57
CA ASN A 12 7.48 -1.67 -2.54
C ASN A 12 6.06 -2.01 -2.04
N GLY A 13 5.90 -2.29 -0.74
CA GLY A 13 4.59 -2.49 -0.12
C GLY A 13 3.73 -1.22 -0.19
N ALA A 14 4.29 -0.05 0.06
CA ALA A 14 3.59 1.23 -0.04
C ALA A 14 3.06 1.48 -1.46
N ILE A 15 3.92 1.29 -2.47
CA ILE A 15 3.55 1.46 -3.88
C ILE A 15 2.45 0.45 -4.26
N LEU A 16 2.60 -0.81 -3.86
CA LEU A 16 1.61 -1.85 -4.13
C LEU A 16 0.24 -1.50 -3.52
N GLY A 17 0.22 -1.08 -2.24
CA GLY A 17 -1.01 -0.68 -1.55
C GLY A 17 -1.65 0.56 -2.17
N PHE A 18 -0.84 1.55 -2.55
CA PHE A 18 -1.29 2.76 -3.23
C PHE A 18 -1.96 2.45 -4.57
N VAL A 19 -1.36 1.57 -5.39
CA VAL A 19 -1.93 1.20 -6.69
C VAL A 19 -3.20 0.37 -6.53
N ALA A 20 -3.22 -0.57 -5.59
CA ALA A 20 -4.39 -1.42 -5.34
C ALA A 20 -5.61 -0.59 -4.90
N TYR A 21 -5.44 0.25 -3.87
CA TYR A 21 -6.51 1.13 -3.38
C TYR A 21 -6.82 2.26 -4.36
N GLY A 22 -5.81 2.81 -5.02
CA GLY A 22 -6.00 3.86 -6.03
C GLY A 22 -6.82 3.39 -7.22
N THR A 23 -6.64 2.14 -7.67
CA THR A 23 -7.44 1.58 -8.77
C THR A 23 -8.91 1.40 -8.35
N TYR A 24 -9.15 0.95 -7.12
CA TYR A 24 -10.50 0.78 -6.58
C TYR A 24 -11.23 2.12 -6.44
N GLU A 25 -10.56 3.10 -5.85
CA GLU A 25 -11.12 4.44 -5.64
C GLU A 25 -11.33 5.19 -6.96
N LEU A 26 -10.38 5.13 -7.91
CA LEU A 26 -10.57 5.75 -9.24
C LEU A 26 -11.76 5.15 -9.98
N THR A 27 -11.94 3.82 -9.89
CA THR A 27 -13.10 3.15 -10.51
C THR A 27 -14.40 3.65 -9.88
N SER A 28 -14.44 3.70 -8.55
CA SER A 28 -15.59 4.21 -7.79
C SER A 28 -15.90 5.68 -8.11
N TRP A 29 -14.86 6.49 -8.34
CA TRP A 29 -14.96 7.90 -8.69
C TRP A 29 -15.60 8.13 -10.07
N THR A 30 -15.46 7.19 -11.00
CA THR A 30 -16.12 7.27 -12.33
C THR A 30 -17.59 6.86 -12.29
N VAL A 31 -18.03 6.11 -11.28
CA VAL A 31 -19.39 5.60 -11.14
C VAL A 31 -20.25 6.50 -10.24
N MET A 32 -19.68 7.06 -9.16
CA MET A 32 -20.41 7.85 -8.17
C MET A 32 -20.10 9.35 -8.32
N ARG A 33 -21.13 10.13 -8.71
CA ARG A 33 -21.05 11.56 -9.04
C ARG A 33 -20.63 12.49 -7.88
N ASP A 34 -20.93 12.09 -6.64
CA ASP A 34 -20.68 12.91 -5.43
C ASP A 34 -19.57 12.35 -4.53
N TRP A 35 -18.69 11.51 -5.07
CA TRP A 35 -17.64 10.88 -4.27
C TRP A 35 -16.51 11.87 -3.95
N HIS A 36 -16.30 12.11 -2.66
CA HIS A 36 -15.43 13.19 -2.20
C HIS A 36 -13.94 12.81 -2.42
N PRO A 37 -13.16 13.61 -3.16
CA PRO A 37 -11.76 13.27 -3.49
C PRO A 37 -10.86 13.13 -2.25
N SER A 38 -11.25 13.74 -1.12
CA SER A 38 -10.52 13.55 0.14
C SER A 38 -10.68 12.13 0.69
N MET A 39 -11.82 11.48 0.47
CA MET A 39 -12.06 10.12 0.95
C MET A 39 -11.18 9.13 0.16
N VAL A 40 -11.10 9.32 -1.16
CA VAL A 40 -10.17 8.61 -2.05
C VAL A 40 -8.72 8.72 -1.57
N ALA A 41 -8.27 9.95 -1.30
CA ALA A 41 -6.89 10.18 -0.87
C ALA A 41 -6.59 9.53 0.49
N VAL A 42 -7.54 9.55 1.42
CA VAL A 42 -7.41 8.90 2.74
C VAL A 42 -7.34 7.38 2.57
N ASP A 43 -8.20 6.78 1.74
CA ASP A 43 -8.22 5.34 1.54
C ASP A 43 -6.97 4.84 0.82
N MET A 44 -6.45 5.60 -0.15
CA MET A 44 -5.18 5.32 -0.80
C MET A 44 -3.99 5.41 0.18
N ALA A 45 -3.96 6.43 1.04
CA ALA A 45 -2.92 6.58 2.05
C ALA A 45 -2.97 5.47 3.11
N TRP A 46 -4.18 5.07 3.51
CA TRP A 46 -4.42 3.96 4.42
C TRP A 46 -3.94 2.63 3.84
N GLY A 47 -4.36 2.33 2.60
CA GLY A 47 -3.96 1.12 1.88
C GLY A 47 -2.45 1.02 1.65
N ALA A 48 -1.81 2.13 1.28
CA ALA A 48 -0.36 2.21 1.14
C ALA A 48 0.35 1.92 2.47
N THR A 49 -0.10 2.55 3.55
CA THR A 49 0.53 2.39 4.88
C THR A 49 0.41 0.97 5.41
N LEU A 50 -0.79 0.36 5.34
CA LEU A 50 -1.02 -1.02 5.77
C LEU A 50 -0.13 -2.00 5.01
N THR A 51 -0.06 -1.85 3.69
CA THR A 51 0.70 -2.77 2.82
C THR A 51 2.20 -2.60 3.03
N ALA A 52 2.68 -1.37 3.25
CA ALA A 52 4.07 -1.07 3.59
C ALA A 52 4.49 -1.70 4.92
N VAL A 53 3.67 -1.54 5.97
CA VAL A 53 3.92 -2.11 7.30
C VAL A 53 3.87 -3.64 7.26
N ALA A 54 2.91 -4.22 6.54
CA ALA A 54 2.81 -5.67 6.37
C ALA A 54 4.06 -6.24 5.68
N ALA A 55 4.48 -5.65 4.54
CA ALA A 55 5.67 -6.08 3.83
C ALA A 55 6.96 -5.93 4.67
N TRP A 56 7.09 -4.81 5.39
CA TRP A 56 8.20 -4.58 6.32
C TRP A 56 8.22 -5.62 7.45
N SER A 57 7.08 -5.86 8.09
CA SER A 57 6.96 -6.85 9.17
C SER A 57 7.28 -8.26 8.68
N GLY A 58 6.83 -8.64 7.48
CA GLY A 58 7.13 -9.94 6.87
C GLY A 58 8.63 -10.14 6.65
N VAL A 59 9.35 -9.10 6.20
CA VAL A 59 10.80 -9.16 6.05
C VAL A 59 11.51 -9.20 7.41
N MET A 60 11.06 -8.43 8.39
CA MET A 60 11.63 -8.46 9.75
C MET A 60 11.46 -9.84 10.41
N VAL A 61 10.29 -10.45 10.27
CA VAL A 61 10.01 -11.80 10.78
C VAL A 61 10.81 -12.85 10.02
N ALA A 62 10.82 -12.81 8.68
CA ALA A 62 11.59 -13.76 7.87
C ALA A 62 13.10 -13.69 8.15
N ARG A 63 13.63 -12.50 8.48
CA ARG A 63 15.02 -12.31 8.90
C ARG A 63 15.32 -12.75 10.34
N GLY A 64 14.31 -12.79 11.20
CA GLY A 64 14.46 -13.32 12.56
C GLY A 64 14.31 -14.85 12.63
N ILE A 65 13.68 -15.45 11.61
CA ILE A 65 13.42 -16.89 11.50
C ILE A 65 14.38 -17.58 10.50
N GLY A 66 15.12 -16.83 9.68
CA GLY A 66 16.14 -17.33 8.75
C GLY A 66 17.56 -17.07 9.24
#